data_AF-A0A966WQZ5-F1
#
_entry.id   AF-A0A966WQZ5-F1
#
_cell.length_a   1.000
_cell.length_b   1.000
_cell.length_c   1.000
_cell.angle_alpha   90.00
_cell.angle_beta   90.00
_cell.angle_gamma   90.00
#
_symmetry.space_group_name_H-M   'P 1'
#
loop_
_entity.id
_entity.type
_entity.pdbx_description
1 polymer ?
#
loop_
_entity_poly.entity_id
_entity_poly.type
_entity_poly.pdbx_seq_one_letter_code
_entity_poly.pdbx_strand_id
1 'polypeptide(L)'
;MDAPRFTILAVERREWPFLLRMPFRFGVITVRDGRQAVLRVRIRTEGGLEGWGVSAETLAAKWFDKNQALSDADNMDQLRRALEIACEAGLGHGPDTAWGHYANRYTAHVAACGAEALNPLIAAYGQSLLDRACFDALLKLVELPFHTAMRGNLGAPSPAQAASMPATRWGW
;
A
#
# COMPACT_ATOMS: atom_id res chain seq x y z
N MET A 1 19.91 14.68 2.86
CA MET A 1 20.16 13.24 3.01
C MET A 1 19.50 12.55 1.85
N ASP A 2 20.19 11.63 1.19
CA ASP A 2 19.56 10.80 0.17
C ASP A 2 18.55 9.85 0.82
N ALA A 3 17.42 9.62 0.14
CA ALA A 3 16.38 8.76 0.67
C ALA A 3 16.91 7.31 0.79
N PRO A 4 16.76 6.65 1.96
CA PRO A 4 17.24 5.29 2.15
C PRO A 4 16.65 4.33 1.14
N ARG A 5 17.48 3.43 0.61
CA ARG A 5 17.07 2.36 -0.29
C ARG A 5 16.96 1.03 0.46
N PHE A 6 16.00 0.21 0.05
CA PHE A 6 15.77 -1.10 0.63
C PHE A 6 15.21 -2.10 -0.39
N THR A 7 15.35 -3.38 -0.10
CA THR A 7 14.76 -4.51 -0.83
C THR A 7 13.68 -5.18 0.03
N ILE A 8 12.58 -5.60 -0.60
CA ILE A 8 11.53 -6.40 0.06
C ILE A 8 11.95 -7.88 0.05
N LEU A 9 12.07 -8.47 1.25
CA LEU A 9 12.56 -9.84 1.43
C LEU A 9 11.44 -10.87 1.66
N ALA A 10 10.37 -10.46 2.32
CA ALA A 10 9.28 -11.34 2.68
C ALA A 10 8.00 -10.54 2.92
N VAL A 11 6.86 -11.15 2.62
CA VAL A 11 5.53 -10.61 2.87
C VAL A 11 4.67 -11.67 3.52
N GLU A 12 4.02 -11.32 4.63
CA GLU A 12 3.01 -12.12 5.30
C GLU A 12 1.67 -11.41 5.21
N ARG A 13 0.68 -12.09 4.61
CA ARG A 13 -0.70 -11.61 4.48
C ARG A 13 -1.58 -12.32 5.49
N ARG A 14 -2.28 -11.58 6.33
CA ARG A 14 -3.17 -12.08 7.37
C ARG A 14 -4.51 -11.36 7.29
N GLU A 15 -5.53 -11.95 7.90
CA GLU A 15 -6.82 -11.32 8.06
C GLU A 15 -7.31 -11.45 9.49
N TRP A 16 -7.93 -10.39 10.01
CA TRP A 16 -8.57 -10.39 11.32
C TRP A 16 -10.02 -9.93 11.21
N PRO A 17 -10.99 -10.72 11.73
CA PRO A 17 -12.35 -10.21 11.91
C PRO A 17 -12.36 -9.17 13.05
N PHE A 18 -13.24 -8.19 12.94
CA PHE A 18 -13.47 -7.21 14.00
C PHE A 18 -14.95 -6.91 14.17
N LEU A 19 -15.31 -6.45 15.36
CA LEU A 19 -16.62 -5.86 15.67
C LEU A 19 -16.42 -4.36 15.93
N LEU A 20 -17.29 -3.53 15.36
CA LEU A 20 -17.30 -2.11 15.67
C LEU A 20 -17.92 -1.88 17.04
N ARG A 21 -17.25 -1.06 17.88
CA ARG A 21 -17.81 -0.62 19.17
C ARG A 21 -19.17 0.10 18.97
N MET A 22 -19.33 0.82 17.87
CA MET A 22 -20.57 1.50 17.48
C MET A 22 -20.87 1.20 16.02
N PRO A 23 -22.09 0.73 15.66
CA PRO A 23 -22.45 0.51 14.27
C PRO A 23 -22.30 1.78 13.42
N PHE A 24 -21.75 1.65 12.22
CA PHE A 24 -21.57 2.74 11.27
C PHE A 24 -22.58 2.63 10.14
N ARG A 25 -23.45 3.63 9.99
CA ARG A 25 -24.45 3.69 8.92
C ARG A 25 -23.99 4.64 7.83
N PHE A 26 -23.96 4.15 6.58
CA PHE A 26 -23.65 4.96 5.40
C PHE A 26 -24.59 4.58 4.26
N GLY A 27 -25.34 5.55 3.74
CA GLY A 27 -26.38 5.30 2.76
C GLY A 27 -27.43 4.31 3.29
N VAL A 28 -27.61 3.21 2.56
CA VAL A 28 -28.61 2.16 2.86
C VAL A 28 -28.06 1.01 3.70
N ILE A 29 -26.76 1.02 4.04
CA ILE A 29 -26.12 -0.06 4.81
C ILE A 29 -25.78 0.37 6.24
N THR A 30 -25.75 -0.59 7.17
CA THR A 30 -25.23 -0.41 8.52
C THR A 30 -24.18 -1.49 8.80
N VAL A 31 -22.92 -1.06 8.88
CA VAL A 31 -21.76 -1.90 9.18
C VAL A 31 -21.67 -2.08 10.69
N ARG A 32 -21.57 -3.32 11.16
CA ARG A 32 -21.43 -3.68 12.59
C ARG A 32 -20.13 -4.42 12.87
N ASP A 33 -19.60 -5.05 11.85
CA ASP A 33 -18.42 -5.89 11.88
C ASP A 33 -17.74 -5.81 10.52
N GLY A 34 -16.58 -6.43 10.43
CA GLY A 34 -15.87 -6.51 9.17
C GLY A 34 -14.62 -7.35 9.30
N ARG A 35 -13.80 -7.25 8.26
CA ARG A 35 -12.52 -7.93 8.19
C ARG A 35 -11.46 -6.96 7.72
N GLN A 36 -10.30 -7.00 8.35
CA GLN A 36 -9.13 -6.23 7.91
C GLN A 36 -8.08 -7.16 7.34
N ALA A 37 -7.45 -6.74 6.24
CA ALA A 37 -6.19 -7.29 5.80
C ALA A 37 -5.09 -6.68 6.68
N VAL A 38 -4.18 -7.54 7.16
CA VAL A 38 -2.99 -7.13 7.91
C VAL A 38 -1.78 -7.68 7.18
N LEU A 39 -0.92 -6.76 6.77
CA LEU A 39 0.30 -7.05 6.06
C LEU A 39 1.48 -6.89 7.00
N ARG A 40 2.40 -7.85 6.97
CA ARG A 40 3.70 -7.74 7.62
C ARG A 40 4.80 -7.95 6.58
N VAL A 41 5.72 -7.00 6.47
CA VAL A 41 6.73 -6.97 5.40
C VAL A 41 8.11 -6.88 6.01
N ARG A 42 9.03 -7.75 5.56
CA ARG A 42 10.45 -7.67 5.91
C ARG A 42 11.19 -6.96 4.81
N ILE A 43 11.99 -5.96 5.17
CA ILE A 43 12.89 -5.27 4.24
C ILE A 43 14.34 -5.45 4.67
N ARG A 44 15.27 -5.26 3.73
CA ARG A 44 16.71 -5.05 3.98
C ARG A 44 17.12 -3.69 3.46
N THR A 45 17.74 -2.84 4.26
CA THR A 45 18.33 -1.58 3.79
C THR A 45 19.62 -1.85 3.01
N GLU A 46 20.07 -0.90 2.20
CA GLU A 46 21.35 -0.98 1.49
C GLU A 46 22.55 -1.14 2.45
N GLY A 47 22.43 -0.64 3.69
CA GLY A 47 23.41 -0.86 4.77
C GLY A 47 23.34 -2.24 5.45
N GLY A 48 22.46 -3.13 4.98
CA GLY A 48 22.34 -4.52 5.45
C GLY A 48 21.42 -4.74 6.65
N LEU A 49 20.81 -3.70 7.21
CA LEU A 49 19.87 -3.85 8.33
C LEU A 49 18.55 -4.46 7.85
N GLU A 50 18.00 -5.37 8.63
CA GLU A 50 16.72 -6.01 8.33
C GLU A 50 15.69 -5.78 9.42
N GLY A 51 14.45 -5.51 9.00
CA GLY A 51 13.37 -5.15 9.92
C GLY A 51 12.01 -5.48 9.36
N TRP A 52 11.05 -5.66 10.27
CA TRP A 52 9.66 -5.92 9.94
C TRP A 52 8.81 -4.68 10.16
N GLY A 53 7.99 -4.36 9.17
CA GLY A 53 6.94 -3.37 9.26
C GLY A 53 5.56 -3.98 9.09
N VAL A 54 4.55 -3.23 9.48
CA VAL A 54 3.15 -3.66 9.47
C VAL A 54 2.25 -2.59 8.89
N SER A 55 1.20 -3.02 8.20
CA SER A 55 0.07 -2.18 7.83
C SER A 55 -1.21 -2.98 7.96
N ALA A 56 -2.34 -2.29 8.17
CA ALA A 56 -3.65 -2.91 8.19
C ALA A 56 -4.66 -1.97 7.55
N GLU A 57 -5.67 -2.54 6.89
CA GLU A 57 -6.81 -1.82 6.34
C GLU A 57 -8.02 -2.74 6.21
N THR A 58 -9.21 -2.18 6.35
CA THR A 58 -10.48 -2.90 6.22
C THR A 58 -10.71 -3.35 4.77
N LEU A 59 -11.21 -4.57 4.58
CA LEU A 59 -11.74 -5.07 3.31
C LEU A 59 -13.16 -4.49 3.05
N ALA A 60 -13.30 -3.15 3.13
CA ALA A 60 -14.57 -2.42 3.04
C ALA A 60 -15.00 -2.21 1.59
N ALA A 61 -15.24 -3.31 0.88
CA ALA A 61 -15.08 -3.32 -0.56
C ALA A 61 -16.16 -2.57 -1.37
N LYS A 62 -17.35 -2.33 -0.80
CA LYS A 62 -18.39 -1.46 -1.42
C LYS A 62 -17.98 0.02 -1.52
N TRP A 63 -16.88 0.43 -0.86
CA TRP A 63 -16.28 1.76 -1.08
C TRP A 63 -15.39 1.82 -2.31
N PHE A 64 -14.94 0.66 -2.81
CA PHE A 64 -14.00 0.52 -3.91
C PHE A 64 -14.70 0.15 -5.23
N ASP A 65 -15.79 -0.62 -5.16
CA ASP A 65 -16.61 -0.97 -6.30
C ASP A 65 -18.10 -0.97 -5.91
N LYS A 66 -18.90 -0.24 -6.69
CA LYS A 66 -20.34 -0.07 -6.46
C LYS A 66 -21.19 -0.94 -7.39
N ASN A 67 -20.58 -1.84 -8.16
CA ASN A 67 -21.31 -2.76 -9.02
C ASN A 67 -22.28 -3.60 -8.18
N GLN A 68 -23.57 -3.47 -8.49
CA GLN A 68 -24.64 -4.18 -7.79
C GLN A 68 -24.70 -5.66 -8.13
N ALA A 69 -24.05 -6.08 -9.23
CA ALA A 69 -23.95 -7.49 -9.62
C ALA A 69 -22.94 -8.27 -8.78
N LEU A 70 -22.05 -7.59 -8.05
CA LEU A 70 -21.04 -8.22 -7.19
C LEU A 70 -21.56 -8.37 -5.76
N SER A 71 -21.33 -9.54 -5.17
CA SER A 71 -21.57 -9.75 -3.74
C SER A 71 -20.51 -9.04 -2.89
N ASP A 72 -20.78 -8.90 -1.59
CA ASP A 72 -19.76 -8.36 -0.66
C ASP A 72 -18.50 -9.23 -0.63
N ALA A 73 -18.66 -10.56 -0.75
CA ALA A 73 -17.54 -11.49 -0.82
C ALA A 73 -16.69 -11.28 -2.08
N ASP A 74 -17.32 -11.13 -3.24
CA ASP A 74 -16.62 -10.84 -4.51
C ASP A 74 -15.84 -9.53 -4.40
N ASN A 75 -16.43 -8.50 -3.79
CA ASN A 75 -15.74 -7.24 -3.60
C ASN A 75 -14.55 -7.38 -2.64
N MET A 76 -14.67 -8.15 -1.55
CA MET A 76 -13.54 -8.44 -0.68
C MET A 76 -12.42 -9.19 -1.43
N ASP A 77 -12.78 -10.12 -2.31
CA ASP A 77 -11.83 -10.86 -3.13
C ASP A 77 -11.09 -9.97 -4.13
N GLN A 78 -11.74 -8.94 -4.69
CA GLN A 78 -11.07 -7.93 -5.50
C GLN A 78 -9.93 -7.22 -4.72
N LEU A 79 -10.19 -6.83 -3.47
CA LEU A 79 -9.20 -6.16 -2.62
C LEU A 79 -8.06 -7.09 -2.22
N ARG A 80 -8.38 -8.35 -1.89
CA ARG A 80 -7.38 -9.39 -1.67
C ARG A 80 -6.50 -9.53 -2.89
N ARG A 81 -7.11 -9.70 -4.07
CA ARG A 81 -6.40 -9.93 -5.33
C ARG A 81 -5.45 -8.79 -5.68
N ALA A 82 -5.89 -7.54 -5.56
CA ALA A 82 -5.02 -6.38 -5.77
C ALA A 82 -3.84 -6.34 -4.79
N LEU A 83 -4.04 -6.75 -3.54
CA LEU A 83 -2.94 -6.88 -2.57
C LEU A 83 -1.98 -8.01 -2.96
N GLU A 84 -2.46 -9.15 -3.46
CA GLU A 84 -1.58 -10.22 -3.95
C GLU A 84 -0.69 -9.74 -5.09
N ILE A 85 -1.29 -9.11 -6.11
CA ILE A 85 -0.58 -8.56 -7.27
C ILE A 85 0.51 -7.58 -6.82
N ALA A 86 0.19 -6.67 -5.90
CA ALA A 86 1.16 -5.70 -5.37
C ALA A 86 2.33 -6.40 -4.65
N CYS A 87 2.04 -7.41 -3.83
CA CYS A 87 3.05 -8.15 -3.07
C CYS A 87 3.96 -8.98 -3.98
N GLU A 88 3.38 -9.70 -4.95
CA GLU A 88 4.10 -10.47 -5.95
C GLU A 88 5.03 -9.56 -6.77
N ALA A 89 4.54 -8.41 -7.21
CA ALA A 89 5.32 -7.42 -7.93
C ALA A 89 6.41 -6.73 -7.07
N GLY A 90 6.34 -6.82 -5.74
CA GLY A 90 7.34 -6.22 -4.84
C GLY A 90 8.46 -7.17 -4.44
N LEU A 91 8.17 -8.47 -4.33
CA LEU A 91 9.13 -9.47 -3.88
C LEU A 91 10.27 -9.64 -4.91
N GLY A 92 11.50 -9.82 -4.42
CA GLY A 92 12.66 -10.18 -5.24
C GLY A 92 13.24 -9.06 -6.12
N HIS A 93 12.72 -7.83 -6.02
CA HIS A 93 13.26 -6.68 -6.75
C HIS A 93 14.47 -6.06 -6.05
N GLY A 94 15.34 -5.40 -6.83
CA GLY A 94 16.53 -4.73 -6.31
C GLY A 94 16.20 -3.59 -5.32
N PRO A 95 17.23 -3.04 -4.64
CA PRO A 95 17.01 -1.99 -3.67
C PRO A 95 16.50 -0.72 -4.36
N ASP A 96 15.51 -0.07 -3.76
CA ASP A 96 14.98 1.21 -4.20
C ASP A 96 14.51 2.04 -3.00
N THR A 97 14.29 3.35 -3.20
CA THR A 97 13.70 4.23 -2.19
C THR A 97 12.23 3.88 -1.97
N ALA A 98 11.64 4.29 -0.84
CA ALA A 98 10.21 4.09 -0.59
C ALA A 98 9.35 4.65 -1.74
N TRP A 99 9.70 5.84 -2.25
CA TRP A 99 9.04 6.42 -3.41
C TRP A 99 9.34 5.66 -4.71
N GLY A 100 10.59 5.23 -4.92
CA GLY A 100 10.99 4.50 -6.13
C GLY A 100 10.22 3.19 -6.28
N HIS A 101 10.06 2.43 -5.18
CA HIS A 101 9.20 1.24 -5.16
C HIS A 101 7.78 1.55 -5.62
N TYR A 102 7.19 2.67 -5.23
CA TYR A 102 5.87 3.07 -5.71
C TYR A 102 5.93 3.50 -7.19
N ALA A 103 6.71 4.54 -7.50
CA ALA A 103 6.67 5.25 -8.77
C ALA A 103 7.10 4.36 -9.95
N ASN A 104 8.12 3.52 -9.77
CA ASN A 104 8.64 2.66 -10.84
C ASN A 104 7.69 1.51 -11.18
N ARG A 105 6.80 1.13 -10.25
CA ARG A 105 5.86 0.01 -10.44
C ARG A 105 4.43 0.46 -10.72
N TYR A 106 4.07 1.70 -10.40
CA TYR A 106 2.68 2.19 -10.47
C TYR A 106 1.96 1.82 -11.77
N THR A 107 2.53 2.17 -12.92
CA THR A 107 1.90 1.90 -14.24
C THR A 107 1.71 0.41 -14.48
N ALA A 108 2.72 -0.41 -14.17
CA ALA A 108 2.65 -1.86 -14.37
C ALA A 108 1.65 -2.52 -13.42
N HIS A 109 1.61 -2.09 -12.15
CA HIS A 109 0.65 -2.57 -11.16
C HIS A 109 -0.79 -2.23 -11.54
N VAL A 110 -1.06 -0.98 -11.93
CA VAL A 110 -2.39 -0.56 -12.41
C VAL A 110 -2.79 -1.33 -13.65
N ALA A 111 -1.88 -1.57 -14.61
CA ALA A 111 -2.15 -2.36 -15.80
C ALA A 111 -2.45 -3.83 -15.47
N ALA A 112 -1.68 -4.45 -14.56
CA ALA A 112 -1.91 -5.83 -14.11
C ALA A 112 -3.27 -5.99 -13.41
N CYS A 113 -3.61 -5.05 -12.52
CA CYS A 113 -4.93 -5.01 -11.89
C CYS A 113 -6.04 -4.81 -12.94
N GLY A 114 -5.85 -3.90 -13.89
CA GLY A 114 -6.80 -3.63 -14.97
C GLY A 114 -7.04 -4.85 -15.88
N ALA A 115 -6.02 -5.66 -16.13
CA ALA A 115 -6.14 -6.92 -16.87
C ALA A 115 -7.05 -7.95 -16.16
N GLU A 116 -7.19 -7.85 -14.84
CA GLU A 116 -8.12 -8.63 -14.02
C GLU A 116 -9.43 -7.87 -13.70
N ALA A 117 -9.74 -6.82 -14.47
CA ALA A 117 -10.91 -5.96 -14.27
C ALA A 117 -10.99 -5.30 -12.88
N LEU A 118 -9.86 -5.16 -12.19
CA LEU A 118 -9.76 -4.43 -10.93
C LEU A 118 -9.56 -2.94 -11.23
N ASN A 119 -10.52 -2.12 -10.80
CA ASN A 119 -10.49 -0.68 -11.09
C ASN A 119 -9.30 0.02 -10.37
N PRO A 120 -8.92 1.25 -10.77
CA PRO A 120 -7.76 1.94 -10.19
C PRO A 120 -7.82 2.16 -8.67
N LEU A 121 -9.02 2.29 -8.09
CA LEU A 121 -9.18 2.46 -6.64
C LEU A 121 -8.87 1.14 -5.90
N ILE A 122 -9.31 0.01 -6.46
CA ILE A 122 -8.92 -1.34 -5.98
C ILE A 122 -7.41 -1.55 -6.13
N ALA A 123 -6.83 -1.18 -7.28
CA ALA A 123 -5.39 -1.30 -7.49
C ALA A 123 -4.58 -0.50 -6.44
N ALA A 124 -5.03 0.74 -6.16
CA ALA A 124 -4.42 1.60 -5.15
C ALA A 124 -4.52 1.03 -3.73
N TYR A 125 -5.60 0.31 -3.38
CA TYR A 125 -5.72 -0.39 -2.10
C TYR A 125 -4.52 -1.32 -1.87
N GLY A 126 -4.30 -2.27 -2.79
CA GLY A 126 -3.24 -3.26 -2.66
C GLY A 126 -1.85 -2.62 -2.54
N GLN A 127 -1.56 -1.66 -3.43
CA GLN A 127 -0.27 -0.95 -3.45
C GLN A 127 -0.03 -0.17 -2.14
N SER A 128 -1.06 0.53 -1.66
CA SER A 128 -0.93 1.38 -0.46
C SER A 128 -0.61 0.58 0.81
N LEU A 129 -1.17 -0.64 0.96
CA LEU A 129 -0.88 -1.50 2.12
C LEU A 129 0.57 -1.95 2.10
N LEU A 130 1.08 -2.36 0.94
CA LEU A 130 2.48 -2.77 0.77
C LEU A 130 3.43 -1.62 1.10
N ASP A 131 3.19 -0.44 0.51
CA ASP A 131 4.07 0.72 0.66
C ASP A 131 4.09 1.20 2.12
N ARG A 132 2.94 1.22 2.80
CA ARG A 132 2.84 1.56 4.22
C ARG A 132 3.60 0.60 5.12
N ALA A 133 3.50 -0.71 4.86
CA ALA A 133 4.23 -1.71 5.66
C ALA A 133 5.74 -1.62 5.42
N CYS A 134 6.18 -1.38 4.18
CA CYS A 134 7.58 -1.12 3.86
C CYS A 134 8.07 0.15 4.58
N PHE A 135 7.28 1.22 4.56
CA PHE A 135 7.65 2.48 5.20
C PHE A 135 7.72 2.34 6.72
N ASP A 136 6.76 1.65 7.36
CA ASP A 136 6.82 1.34 8.79
C ASP A 136 8.10 0.54 9.15
N ALA A 137 8.49 -0.44 8.33
CA ALA A 137 9.73 -1.19 8.52
C ALA A 137 10.95 -0.27 8.45
N LEU A 138 10.99 0.61 7.45
CA LEU A 138 12.07 1.55 7.24
C LEU A 138 12.20 2.52 8.42
N LEU A 139 11.09 3.09 8.89
CA LEU A 139 11.06 4.00 10.04
C LEU A 139 11.60 3.36 11.31
N LYS A 140 11.25 2.10 11.57
CA LYS A 140 11.79 1.33 12.69
C LYS A 140 13.29 1.11 12.57
N LEU A 141 13.79 0.83 11.37
CA LEU A 141 15.22 0.59 11.12
C LEU A 141 16.08 1.84 11.24
N VAL A 142 15.55 3.00 10.86
CA VAL A 142 16.25 4.29 10.99
C VAL A 142 15.93 5.01 12.30
N GLU A 143 15.16 4.37 13.18
CA GLU A 143 14.75 4.90 14.50
C GLU A 143 14.11 6.29 14.44
N LEU A 144 13.30 6.55 13.41
CA LEU A 144 12.62 7.84 13.24
C LEU A 144 11.10 7.73 13.47
N PRO A 145 10.50 8.64 14.25
CA PRO A 145 9.06 8.74 14.31
C PRO A 145 8.52 9.26 12.97
N PHE A 146 7.34 8.78 12.57
CA PHE A 146 6.70 9.08 11.28
C PHE A 146 6.71 10.58 10.93
N HIS A 147 6.30 11.44 11.87
CA HIS A 147 6.21 12.88 11.64
C HIS A 147 7.57 13.55 11.34
N THR A 148 8.67 13.03 11.88
CA THR A 148 10.01 13.54 11.59
C THR A 148 10.47 13.06 10.23
N ALA A 149 10.23 11.79 9.90
CA ALA A 149 10.57 11.24 8.59
C ALA A 149 9.81 11.93 7.45
N MET A 150 8.53 12.26 7.65
CA MET A 150 7.74 13.01 6.66
C MET A 150 8.27 14.43 6.46
N ARG A 151 8.61 15.16 7.54
CA ARG A 151 9.25 16.48 7.42
C ARG A 151 10.61 16.42 6.73
N GLY A 152 11.31 15.30 6.88
CA GLY A 152 12.58 15.01 6.23
C GLY A 152 12.45 14.41 4.82
N ASN A 153 11.24 14.32 4.25
CA ASN A 153 11.00 13.75 2.92
C ASN A 153 11.48 12.31 2.73
N LEU A 154 11.50 11.50 3.80
CA LEU A 154 12.05 10.13 3.73
C LEU A 154 11.21 9.18 2.86
N GLY A 155 9.91 9.45 2.72
CA GLY A 155 8.99 8.73 1.82
C GLY A 155 8.71 9.45 0.50
N ALA A 156 9.36 10.58 0.25
CA ALA A 156 9.15 11.42 -0.93
C ALA A 156 10.16 11.07 -2.05
N PRO A 157 9.91 11.53 -3.29
CA PRO A 157 10.90 11.41 -4.35
C PRO A 157 12.24 12.01 -3.92
N SER A 158 13.34 11.33 -4.28
CA SER A 158 14.68 11.92 -4.18
C SER A 158 14.76 13.20 -5.03
N PRO A 159 15.74 14.11 -4.79
CA PRO A 159 15.90 15.30 -5.62
C PRO A 159 16.00 15.01 -7.12
N ALA A 160 16.68 13.91 -7.50
CA ALA A 160 16.77 13.45 -8.87
C ALA A 160 15.40 12.97 -9.41
N GLN A 161 14.65 12.21 -8.61
CA GLN A 161 13.30 11.76 -8.97
C GLN A 161 12.36 12.96 -9.12
N ALA A 162 12.38 13.91 -8.18
CA ALA A 162 11.54 15.10 -8.21
C ALA A 162 11.83 15.99 -9.44
N ALA A 163 13.09 16.15 -9.81
CA ALA A 163 13.49 16.90 -11.00
C ALA A 163 13.03 16.24 -12.32
N SER A 164 12.82 14.92 -12.32
CA SER A 164 12.32 14.18 -13.49
C SER A 164 10.78 14.18 -13.60
N MET A 165 10.06 14.59 -12.55
CA MET A 165 8.60 14.62 -12.58
C MET A 165 8.12 15.78 -13.46
N PRO A 166 7.11 15.55 -14.33
CA PRO A 166 6.54 16.62 -15.13
C PRO A 166 6.02 17.72 -14.21
N ALA A 167 6.43 18.96 -14.46
CA ALA A 167 5.92 20.11 -13.72
C ALA A 167 4.40 20.13 -13.85
N THR A 168 3.69 19.81 -12.76
CA THR A 168 2.25 19.89 -12.73
C THR A 168 1.89 21.38 -12.75
N ARG A 169 1.60 21.91 -13.94
CA ARG A 169 0.95 23.20 -14.04
C ARG A 169 -0.48 22.99 -13.55
N TRP A 170 -0.73 23.39 -12.30
CA TRP A 170 -2.09 23.59 -11.82
C TRP A 170 -2.69 24.72 -12.67
N GLY A 171 -3.45 24.33 -13.70
CA GLY A 171 -4.26 25.26 -14.48
C GLY A 171 -5.49 25.62 -13.66
N TRP A 172 -5.44 26.78 -13.01
CA TRP A 172 -6.64 27.54 -12.71
C TRP A 172 -6.83 28.56 -13.82
#